data_AF-A0A4Y4CNW5-F1
#
_entry.id   AF-A0A4Y4CNW5-F1
#
_cell.length_a   1.000
_cell.length_b   1.000
_cell.length_c   1.000
_cell.angle_alpha   90.00
_cell.angle_beta   90.00
_cell.angle_gamma   90.00
#
_symmetry.space_group_name_H-M   'P 1'
#
loop_
_entity.id
_entity.type
_entity.pdbx_description
1 polymer ?
#
loop_
_entity_poly.entity_id
_entity_poly.type
_entity_poly.pdbx_seq_one_letter_code
_entity_poly.pdbx_strand_id
1 'polypeptide(L)'
;MSKTPSGRVPAKIINEDIQAFHGLGTIQGYAPHDPDLTLEAITATYDELMADRAALVRAQIALDIIRDKIGNTEQRFHSQMRGSKDSVRGQYGDDSNELAAMGLKKASEKKRGSSRGKPAEE
;
A
#
# COMPACT_ATOMS: atom_id res chain seq x y z
N MET A 1 28.11 -30.63 -5.08
CA MET A 1 27.66 -29.31 -4.57
C MET A 1 27.17 -28.49 -5.76
N SER A 2 25.93 -28.71 -6.19
CA SER A 2 25.31 -27.99 -7.30
C SER A 2 25.13 -26.54 -6.88
N LYS A 3 25.75 -25.63 -7.63
CA LYS A 3 25.73 -24.19 -7.38
C LYS A 3 24.37 -23.66 -7.84
N THR A 4 23.35 -23.72 -6.98
CA THR A 4 22.05 -23.10 -7.30
C THR A 4 22.30 -21.60 -7.50
N PRO A 5 22.03 -21.05 -8.70
CA PRO A 5 22.25 -19.64 -8.95
C PRO A 5 21.38 -18.82 -7.99
N SER A 6 22.03 -18.07 -7.11
CA SER A 6 21.37 -17.20 -6.13
C SER A 6 20.87 -15.95 -6.84
N GLY A 7 19.68 -16.03 -7.41
CA GLY A 7 19.05 -14.91 -8.09
C GLY A 7 17.68 -15.26 -8.63
N ARG A 8 16.78 -14.27 -8.71
CA ARG A 8 15.52 -14.47 -9.44
C ARG A 8 15.84 -14.71 -10.91
N VAL A 9 15.22 -15.74 -11.47
CA VAL A 9 15.28 -15.98 -12.91
C VAL A 9 14.57 -14.81 -13.62
N PRO A 10 15.17 -14.21 -14.66
CA PRO A 10 14.53 -13.14 -15.42
C PRO A 10 13.17 -13.58 -15.99
N ALA A 11 12.20 -12.67 -15.99
CA ALA A 11 10.83 -12.98 -16.45
C ALA A 11 10.78 -13.53 -17.88
N LYS A 12 11.67 -13.03 -18.75
CA LYS A 12 11.81 -13.54 -20.13
C LYS A 12 12.15 -15.03 -20.15
N ILE A 13 13.14 -15.44 -19.37
CA ILE A 13 13.61 -16.83 -19.32
C ILE A 13 12.52 -17.73 -18.76
N ILE A 14 11.87 -17.34 -17.65
CA ILE A 14 10.76 -18.15 -17.10
C ILE A 14 9.60 -18.30 -18.10
N ASN A 15 9.30 -17.27 -18.91
CA ASN A 15 8.24 -17.40 -19.92
C ASN A 15 8.66 -18.33 -21.06
N GLU A 16 9.93 -18.29 -21.49
CA GLU A 16 10.50 -19.25 -22.44
C GLU A 16 10.45 -20.68 -21.87
N ASP A 17 10.79 -20.87 -20.59
CA ASP A 17 10.73 -22.16 -19.91
C ASP A 17 9.29 -22.70 -19.78
N ILE A 18 8.30 -21.83 -19.50
CA ILE A 18 6.88 -22.21 -19.48
C ILE A 18 6.42 -22.67 -20.87
N GLN A 19 6.86 -21.99 -21.94
CA GLN A 19 6.58 -22.43 -23.31
C GLN A 19 7.25 -23.78 -23.60
N ALA A 20 8.50 -23.97 -23.19
CA ALA A 20 9.21 -25.23 -23.33
C ALA A 20 8.53 -26.36 -22.56
N PHE A 21 8.00 -26.10 -21.36
CA PHE A 21 7.21 -27.05 -20.57
C PHE A 21 5.95 -27.50 -21.31
N HIS A 22 5.21 -26.58 -21.93
CA HIS A 22 4.08 -26.95 -22.78
C HIS A 22 4.50 -27.81 -23.98
N GLY A 23 5.65 -27.51 -24.59
CA GLY A 23 6.24 -28.33 -25.65
C GLY A 23 6.62 -29.74 -25.15
N LEU A 24 7.18 -29.84 -23.95
CA LEU A 24 7.56 -31.12 -23.33
C LEU A 24 6.36 -32.07 -23.20
N GLY A 25 5.19 -31.54 -22.85
CA GLY A 25 3.95 -32.32 -22.78
C GLY A 25 3.49 -32.94 -24.10
N THR A 26 4.05 -32.52 -25.24
CA THR A 26 3.75 -33.10 -26.56
C THR A 26 4.65 -34.28 -26.93
N ILE A 27 5.77 -34.46 -26.22
CA ILE A 27 6.77 -35.49 -26.53
C ILE A 27 6.29 -36.83 -25.97
N GLN A 28 5.93 -37.75 -26.88
CA GLN A 28 5.57 -39.12 -26.50
C GLN A 28 6.81 -39.91 -26.08
N GLY A 29 6.72 -40.65 -24.97
CA GLY A 29 7.80 -41.52 -24.49
C GLY A 29 8.95 -40.79 -23.77
N TYR A 30 8.74 -39.55 -23.34
CA TYR A 30 9.70 -38.85 -22.48
C TYR A 30 9.80 -39.55 -21.11
N ALA A 31 10.93 -40.24 -20.88
CA ALA A 31 11.21 -41.00 -19.66
C ALA A 31 12.66 -40.72 -19.20
N PRO A 32 12.90 -39.60 -18.49
CA PRO A 32 14.23 -39.27 -17.98
C PRO A 32 14.66 -40.26 -16.88
N HIS A 33 15.96 -40.49 -16.76
CA HIS A 33 16.52 -41.28 -15.65
C HIS A 33 16.45 -40.57 -14.30
N ASP A 34 16.43 -39.24 -14.32
CA ASP A 34 16.33 -38.41 -13.12
C ASP A 34 14.84 -38.22 -12.74
N PRO A 35 14.43 -38.63 -11.52
CA PRO A 35 13.05 -38.48 -11.07
C PRO A 35 12.59 -37.01 -11.01
N ASP A 36 13.50 -36.06 -10.79
CA ASP A 36 13.17 -34.63 -10.69
C ASP A 36 12.85 -34.01 -12.06
N LEU A 37 13.25 -34.67 -13.14
CA LEU A 37 13.03 -34.21 -14.51
C LEU A 37 11.78 -34.84 -15.16
N THR A 38 11.05 -35.67 -14.41
CA THR A 38 9.80 -36.27 -14.88
C THR A 38 8.74 -35.19 -15.13
N LEU A 39 7.83 -35.46 -16.07
CA LEU A 39 6.75 -34.54 -16.37
C LEU A 39 5.92 -34.21 -15.12
N GLU A 40 5.69 -35.19 -14.26
CA GLU A 40 4.95 -35.04 -13.00
C GLU A 40 5.67 -34.11 -12.01
N ALA A 41 6.98 -34.30 -11.79
CA ALA A 41 7.76 -33.44 -10.90
C ALA A 41 7.83 -31.98 -11.38
N ILE A 42 8.02 -31.78 -12.69
CA ILE A 42 8.03 -30.44 -13.30
C ILE A 42 6.63 -29.80 -13.21
N THR A 43 5.56 -30.58 -13.42
CA THR A 43 4.18 -30.09 -13.29
C THR A 43 3.87 -29.63 -11.87
N ALA A 44 4.27 -30.42 -10.86
CA ALA A 44 4.10 -30.03 -9.45
C ALA A 44 4.81 -28.69 -9.14
N THR A 45 6.04 -28.52 -9.61
CA THR A 45 6.80 -27.26 -9.42
C THR A 45 6.15 -26.09 -10.18
N TYR A 46 5.62 -26.33 -11.37
CA TYR A 46 4.88 -25.33 -12.14
C TYR A 46 3.61 -24.87 -11.43
N ASP A 47 2.85 -25.81 -10.87
CA ASP A 47 1.62 -25.52 -10.12
C ASP A 47 1.91 -24.73 -8.84
N GLU A 48 2.97 -25.08 -8.12
CA GLU A 48 3.46 -24.30 -6.97
C GLU A 48 3.81 -22.86 -7.38
N LEU A 49 4.56 -22.69 -8.48
CA LEU A 49 4.91 -21.36 -8.99
C LEU A 49 3.66 -20.53 -9.33
N MET A 50 2.64 -21.14 -9.95
CA MET A 50 1.39 -20.46 -10.26
C MET A 50 0.59 -20.12 -8.99
N ALA A 51 0.58 -21.01 -8.00
CA ALA A 51 -0.06 -20.77 -6.72
C ALA A 51 0.58 -19.58 -5.97
N ASP A 52 1.91 -19.51 -5.96
CA ASP A 52 2.67 -18.39 -5.37
C ASP A 52 2.41 -17.07 -6.09
N ARG A 53 2.38 -17.08 -7.42
CA ARG A 53 2.00 -15.89 -8.22
C ARG A 53 0.60 -15.42 -7.87
N ALA A 54 -0.35 -16.34 -7.74
CA ALA A 54 -1.72 -15.99 -7.34
C ALA A 54 -1.78 -15.46 -5.90
N ALA A 55 -0.98 -16.02 -4.97
CA ALA A 55 -0.88 -15.53 -3.60
C ALA A 55 -0.34 -14.09 -3.54
N LEU A 56 0.68 -13.77 -4.35
CA LEU A 56 1.20 -12.40 -4.48
C LEU A 56 0.12 -11.42 -4.93
N VAL A 57 -0.66 -11.77 -5.96
CA VAL A 57 -1.75 -10.92 -6.45
C VAL A 57 -2.80 -10.69 -5.37
N ARG A 58 -3.19 -11.75 -4.65
CA ARG A 58 -4.16 -11.65 -3.52
C ARG A 58 -3.63 -10.75 -2.41
N ALA A 59 -2.35 -10.86 -2.07
CA ALA A 59 -1.72 -10.03 -1.04
C ALA A 59 -1.68 -8.55 -1.46
N GLN A 60 -1.40 -8.26 -2.73
CA GLN A 60 -1.43 -6.90 -3.26
C GLN A 60 -2.84 -6.30 -3.17
N ILE A 61 -3.86 -7.05 -3.60
CA ILE A 61 -5.26 -6.63 -3.48
C ILE A 61 -5.65 -6.39 -2.03
N ALA A 62 -5.27 -7.28 -1.11
CA ALA A 62 -5.56 -7.12 0.31
C ALA A 62 -4.92 -5.86 0.90
N LEU A 63 -3.68 -5.56 0.49
CA LEU A 63 -2.97 -4.36 0.90
C LEU A 63 -3.66 -3.08 0.38
N ASP A 64 -4.13 -3.09 -0.86
CA ASP A 64 -4.85 -1.95 -1.45
C ASP A 64 -6.22 -1.74 -0.75
N ILE A 65 -6.94 -2.82 -0.44
CA ILE A 65 -8.17 -2.75 0.38
C ILE A 65 -7.90 -2.09 1.76
N ILE A 66 -6.77 -2.41 2.39
CA ILE A 66 -6.39 -1.82 3.68
C ILE A 66 -6.09 -0.33 3.54
N ARG A 67 -5.35 0.06 2.48
CA ARG A 67 -5.07 1.48 2.19
C ARG A 67 -6.34 2.29 2.01
N ASP A 68 -7.30 1.76 1.25
CA ASP A 68 -8.59 2.41 1.02
C ASP A 68 -9.38 2.56 2.34
N LYS A 69 -9.37 1.54 3.19
CA LYS A 69 -10.00 1.61 4.52
C LYS A 69 -9.37 2.66 5.43
N ILE A 70 -8.05 2.80 5.38
CA ILE A 70 -7.32 3.85 6.13
C ILE A 70 -7.75 5.22 5.60
N GLY A 71 -7.69 5.47 4.30
CA GLY A 71 -8.09 6.74 3.70
C GLY A 71 -9.53 7.14 4.06
N ASN A 72 -10.46 6.19 4.00
CA ASN A 72 -11.85 6.42 4.41
C ASN A 72 -11.98 6.79 5.89
N THR A 73 -11.19 6.15 6.77
CA THR A 73 -11.21 6.42 8.20
C THR A 73 -10.57 7.76 8.54
N GLU A 74 -9.48 8.11 7.88
CA GLU A 74 -8.82 9.42 8.01
C GLU A 74 -9.76 10.55 7.62
N GLN A 75 -10.46 10.44 6.48
CA GLN A 75 -11.42 11.45 6.04
C GLN A 75 -12.58 11.62 7.04
N ARG A 76 -13.08 10.51 7.58
CA ARG A 76 -14.13 10.55 8.60
C ARG A 76 -13.64 11.22 9.89
N PHE A 77 -12.44 10.85 10.36
CA PHE A 77 -11.83 11.45 11.55
C PHE A 77 -11.56 12.94 11.36
N HIS A 78 -11.04 13.35 10.20
CA HIS A 78 -10.81 14.75 9.87
C HIS A 78 -12.12 15.55 9.92
N SER A 79 -13.19 15.02 9.33
CA SER A 79 -14.51 15.65 9.31
C SER A 79 -15.09 15.80 10.72
N GLN A 80 -14.95 14.76 11.55
CA GLN A 80 -15.37 14.80 12.96
C GLN A 80 -14.58 15.86 13.74
N MET A 81 -13.25 15.90 13.61
CA MET A 81 -12.40 16.88 14.29
C MET A 81 -12.69 18.32 13.84
N ARG A 82 -13.03 18.51 12.55
CA ARG A 82 -13.49 19.81 12.05
C ARG A 82 -14.80 20.23 12.71
N GLY A 83 -15.79 19.33 12.76
CA GLY A 83 -17.05 19.57 13.45
C GLY A 83 -16.85 19.86 14.95
N SER A 84 -15.97 19.12 15.63
CA SER A 84 -15.64 19.37 17.05
C SER A 84 -15.03 20.76 17.25
N LYS A 85 -14.11 21.17 16.38
CA LYS A 85 -13.50 22.52 16.42
C LYS A 85 -14.54 23.62 16.22
N ASP A 86 -15.46 23.44 15.27
CA ASP A 86 -16.52 24.40 15.00
C ASP A 86 -17.55 24.44 16.16
N SER A 87 -17.84 23.30 16.79
CA SER A 87 -18.69 23.23 17.99
C SER A 87 -18.07 23.94 19.19
N VAL A 88 -16.77 23.73 19.47
CA VAL A 88 -16.05 24.45 20.54
C VAL A 88 -16.07 25.96 20.29
N ARG A 89 -15.89 26.38 19.03
CA ARG A 89 -16.01 27.79 18.66
C ARG A 89 -17.40 28.35 18.96
N GLY A 90 -18.46 27.63 18.57
CA GLY A 90 -19.84 28.05 18.81
C GLY A 90 -20.23 28.10 20.28
N GLN A 91 -19.74 27.16 21.11
CA GLN A 91 -20.11 27.05 22.52
C GLN A 91 -19.35 28.01 23.43
N TYR A 92 -18.04 28.11 23.26
CA TYR A 92 -17.18 28.88 24.15
C TYR A 92 -16.88 30.27 23.60
N GLY A 93 -17.07 30.52 22.31
CA GLY A 93 -16.75 31.79 21.65
C GLY A 93 -15.31 31.87 21.16
N ASP A 94 -15.06 32.85 20.28
CA ASP A 94 -13.81 32.94 19.52
C ASP A 94 -12.56 33.33 20.34
N ASP A 95 -12.71 33.82 21.56
CA ASP A 95 -11.60 34.31 22.41
C ASP A 95 -11.26 33.39 23.59
N SER A 96 -11.87 32.20 23.64
CA SER A 96 -11.84 31.34 24.81
C SER A 96 -10.62 30.43 24.89
N ASN A 97 -10.24 30.03 26.11
CA ASN A 97 -9.08 29.18 26.37
C ASN A 97 -9.24 27.77 25.79
N GLU A 98 -10.48 27.28 25.73
CA GLU A 98 -10.89 26.00 25.19
C GLU A 98 -10.65 25.93 23.67
N LEU A 99 -10.85 27.05 22.97
CA LEU A 99 -10.52 27.17 21.55
C LEU A 99 -8.99 27.08 21.33
N ALA A 100 -8.22 27.73 22.21
CA ALA A 100 -6.76 27.67 22.21
C ALA A 100 -6.22 26.26 22.49
N ALA A 101 -6.84 25.53 23.42
CA ALA A 101 -6.50 24.14 23.73
C ALA A 101 -6.70 23.21 22.52
N MET A 102 -7.65 23.51 21.63
CA MET A 102 -7.87 22.78 20.37
C MET A 102 -6.87 23.14 19.25
N GLY A 103 -5.82 23.91 19.58
CA GLY A 103 -4.77 24.34 18.65
C GLY A 103 -5.22 25.46 17.71
N LEU A 104 -6.34 26.13 17.98
CA LEU A 104 -6.83 27.27 17.21
C LEU A 104 -6.44 28.58 17.90
N LYS A 105 -6.06 29.61 17.13
CA LYS A 105 -5.77 30.94 17.70
C LYS A 105 -7.04 31.63 18.16
N LYS A 106 -6.99 32.28 19.32
CA LYS A 106 -8.07 33.14 19.82
C LYS A 106 -8.26 34.37 18.96
N ALA A 107 -9.44 34.97 18.99
CA ALA A 107 -9.75 36.21 18.29
C ALA A 107 -8.79 37.35 18.67
N SER A 108 -8.52 37.54 19.96
CA SER A 108 -7.61 38.59 20.45
C SER A 108 -6.17 38.41 19.93
N GLU A 109 -5.69 37.17 19.89
CA GLU A 109 -4.36 36.81 19.37
C GLU A 109 -4.29 37.00 17.85
N LYS A 110 -5.36 36.66 17.14
CA LYS A 110 -5.48 36.87 15.68
C LYS A 110 -5.48 38.36 15.34
N LYS A 111 -6.16 39.19 16.14
CA LYS A 111 -6.25 40.65 15.97
C LYS A 111 -4.90 41.34 16.22
N ARG A 112 -4.13 40.88 17.23
CA ARG A 112 -2.77 41.36 17.52
C ARG A 112 -1.74 41.01 16.45
N GLY A 113 -1.91 39.88 15.75
CA GLY A 113 -1.06 39.53 14.60
C GLY A 113 -1.26 40.45 13.40
N SER A 114 -2.48 40.96 13.20
CA SER A 114 -2.82 41.85 12.07
C SER A 114 -2.37 43.31 12.31
N SER A 115 -2.31 43.77 13.57
CA SER A 115 -1.95 45.16 13.89
C SER A 115 -0.45 45.48 13.83
N ARG A 116 0.41 44.53 13.45
CA ARG A 116 1.87 44.75 13.33
C ARG A 116 2.30 45.33 11.98
N GLY A 117 1.34 45.62 11.09
CA GLY A 117 1.57 46.27 9.80
C GLY A 117 1.00 47.68 9.75
N LYS A 118 1.81 48.66 10.18
CA LYS A 118 1.98 50.05 9.66
C LYS A 118 2.43 50.97 10.80
N PRO A 119 3.71 51.39 10.85
CA PRO A 119 4.06 52.60 11.58
C PRO A 119 3.36 53.77 10.89
N ALA A 120 2.72 54.63 11.66
CA ALA A 120 2.31 55.94 11.18
C ALA A 120 3.60 56.75 10.97
N GLU A 121 3.93 57.03 9.72
CA GLU A 121 4.89 58.09 9.39
C GLU A 121 4.13 59.42 9.46
N GLU A 122 4.62 60.28 10.36
CA GLU A 122 4.28 61.70 10.51
C GLU A 122 5.32 62.55 9.78
#